data_AF-A0A2V5SKM0-F1
#
_entry.id   AF-A0A2V5SKM0-F1
#
_cell.length_a   1.000
_cell.length_b   1.000
_cell.length_c   1.000
_cell.angle_alpha   90.00
_cell.angle_beta   90.00
_cell.angle_gamma   90.00
#
_symmetry.space_group_name_H-M   'P 1'
#
loop_
_entity.id
_entity.type
_entity.pdbx_description
1 polymer ?
#
loop_
_entity_poly.entity_id
_entity_poly.type
_entity_poly.pdbx_seq_one_letter_code
_entity_poly.pdbx_strand_id
1 'polypeptide(L)'
;MIKVKQLSYALSLVGIAFTTGYSQDTASEYVAPSEAVPKGEAPRMKVQLLNHGEPTKQYAVIFYQGDEAFSGLLKFAEKYHITSAHFTAIGALNGATLGWFDPQRKMYKKIPIQGQHEVIGMSGDIALYQGKPVVHTHMVVGTPDGTTRGGHVLAAYVSPTLEVMVTVDPVAMQKRFDPDTDLTLIE
;
A
#
# COMPACT_ATOMS: atom_id res chain seq x y z
N MET A 1 -61.97 0.53 -57.75
CA MET A 1 -60.88 1.35 -57.16
C MET A 1 -60.55 0.78 -55.79
N ILE A 2 -59.28 0.91 -55.38
CA ILE A 2 -58.61 0.41 -54.15
C ILE A 2 -57.89 -0.94 -54.34
N LYS A 3 -56.59 -0.83 -54.64
CA LYS A 3 -55.56 -1.88 -54.57
C LYS A 3 -55.10 -2.01 -53.12
N VAL A 4 -54.94 -3.23 -52.60
CA VAL A 4 -54.11 -3.49 -51.42
C VAL A 4 -53.12 -4.59 -51.76
N LYS A 5 -51.83 -4.27 -51.61
CA LYS A 5 -50.66 -5.09 -51.94
C LYS A 5 -50.45 -6.19 -50.91
N GLN A 6 -50.07 -7.38 -51.37
CA GLN A 6 -49.47 -8.42 -50.54
C GLN A 6 -48.12 -7.92 -50.00
N LEU A 7 -47.91 -8.07 -48.68
CA LEU A 7 -46.63 -7.81 -48.03
C LEU A 7 -46.16 -9.11 -47.36
N SER A 8 -45.15 -9.71 -47.96
CA SER A 8 -44.38 -10.84 -47.44
C SER A 8 -43.52 -10.39 -46.25
N TYR A 9 -43.72 -10.99 -45.08
CA TYR A 9 -42.87 -10.80 -43.91
C TYR A 9 -41.71 -11.81 -43.94
N ALA A 10 -40.49 -11.30 -44.07
CA ALA A 10 -39.27 -12.06 -43.84
C ALA A 10 -38.99 -12.11 -42.34
N LEU A 11 -38.81 -13.33 -41.80
CA LEU A 11 -38.46 -13.57 -40.40
C LEU A 11 -36.93 -13.53 -40.26
N SER A 12 -36.38 -12.42 -39.77
CA SER A 12 -34.95 -12.31 -39.43
C SER A 12 -34.78 -12.51 -37.92
N LEU A 13 -34.31 -13.70 -37.52
CA LEU A 13 -33.82 -13.96 -36.17
C LEU A 13 -32.42 -13.36 -36.05
N VAL A 14 -32.32 -12.16 -35.47
CA VAL A 14 -31.05 -11.59 -35.01
C VAL A 14 -30.87 -12.00 -33.56
N GLY A 15 -29.99 -12.97 -33.32
CA GLY A 15 -29.53 -13.31 -31.97
C GLY A 15 -28.69 -12.17 -31.40
N ILE A 16 -29.21 -11.48 -30.40
CA ILE A 16 -28.44 -10.50 -29.63
C ILE A 16 -27.69 -11.28 -28.55
N ALA A 17 -26.43 -11.58 -28.81
CA ALA A 17 -25.51 -12.08 -27.80
C ALA A 17 -25.17 -10.91 -26.85
N PHE A 18 -25.59 -11.02 -25.59
CA PHE A 18 -25.12 -10.16 -24.52
C PHE A 18 -23.65 -10.48 -24.23
N THR A 19 -22.73 -9.65 -24.70
CA THR A 19 -21.37 -9.63 -24.18
C THR A 19 -21.31 -8.57 -23.09
N THR A 20 -21.58 -8.99 -21.85
CA THR A 20 -21.16 -8.24 -20.66
C THR A 20 -19.64 -8.25 -20.62
N GLY A 21 -19.01 -7.29 -21.29
CA GLY A 21 -17.61 -6.95 -21.10
C GLY A 21 -17.41 -6.30 -19.74
N TYR A 22 -17.54 -7.07 -18.66
CA TYR A 22 -16.84 -6.73 -17.42
C TYR A 22 -15.36 -6.95 -17.73
N SER A 23 -14.63 -5.86 -17.96
CA SER A 23 -13.18 -5.87 -17.94
C SER A 23 -12.76 -6.31 -16.54
N GLN A 24 -12.54 -7.61 -16.37
CA GLN A 24 -11.83 -8.17 -15.23
C GLN A 24 -10.38 -7.72 -15.38
N ASP A 25 -10.11 -6.50 -14.94
CA ASP A 25 -8.75 -6.05 -14.65
C ASP A 25 -8.34 -6.75 -13.34
N THR A 26 -8.15 -8.07 -13.40
CA THR A 26 -7.66 -8.84 -12.26
C THR A 26 -6.17 -8.58 -12.16
N ALA A 27 -5.82 -7.48 -11.50
CA ALA A 27 -4.49 -7.32 -10.95
C ALA A 27 -4.17 -8.59 -10.14
N SER A 28 -3.06 -9.27 -10.48
CA SER A 28 -2.65 -10.54 -9.88
C SER A 28 -2.87 -10.57 -8.35
N GLU A 29 -3.46 -11.67 -7.85
CA GLU A 29 -3.67 -11.92 -6.42
C GLU A 29 -2.36 -11.86 -5.61
N TYR A 30 -1.23 -12.13 -6.28
CA TYR A 30 0.10 -12.10 -5.70
C TYR A 30 0.95 -10.95 -6.27
N VAL A 31 1.92 -10.48 -5.49
CA VAL A 31 2.96 -9.53 -5.92
C VAL A 31 4.34 -10.02 -5.47
N ALA A 32 5.34 -9.90 -6.35
CA ALA A 32 6.70 -10.26 -6.01
C ALA A 32 7.31 -9.22 -5.04
N PRO A 33 8.23 -9.59 -4.14
CA PRO A 33 8.90 -8.64 -3.24
C PRO A 33 9.56 -7.46 -3.97
N SER A 34 10.16 -7.70 -5.13
CA SER A 34 10.80 -6.67 -5.97
C SER A 34 9.81 -5.69 -6.62
N GLU A 35 8.53 -6.07 -6.71
CA GLU A 35 7.46 -5.25 -7.30
C GLU A 35 6.60 -4.56 -6.23
N ALA A 36 6.76 -4.93 -4.96
CA ALA A 36 6.09 -4.38 -3.78
C ALA A 36 6.64 -2.99 -3.38
N VAL A 37 6.91 -2.15 -4.38
CA VAL A 37 7.39 -0.79 -4.21
C VAL A 37 6.20 0.17 -4.16
N PRO A 38 6.16 1.14 -3.23
CA PRO A 38 5.12 2.17 -3.21
C PRO A 38 5.07 2.96 -4.52
N LYS A 39 3.86 3.24 -5.04
CA LYS A 39 3.62 3.96 -6.31
C LYS A 39 2.71 5.19 -6.16
N GLY A 40 2.29 5.49 -4.94
CA GLY A 40 1.38 6.58 -4.63
C GLY A 40 2.09 7.90 -4.35
N GLU A 41 1.32 8.85 -3.83
CA GLU A 41 1.76 10.20 -3.52
C GLU A 41 1.28 10.60 -2.13
N ALA A 42 2.02 11.48 -1.44
CA ALA A 42 1.65 12.01 -0.13
C ALA A 42 1.78 13.55 -0.10
N PRO A 43 0.99 14.28 -0.91
CA PRO A 43 1.14 15.71 -1.11
C PRO A 43 0.83 16.56 0.13
N ARG A 44 0.10 16.02 1.11
CA ARG A 44 -0.28 16.72 2.34
C ARG A 44 0.55 16.33 3.55
N MET A 45 1.48 15.38 3.39
CA MET A 45 2.40 14.94 4.44
C MET A 45 3.11 16.13 5.07
N LYS A 46 3.14 16.15 6.40
CA LYS A 46 3.91 17.11 7.21
C LYS A 46 4.95 16.38 8.03
N VAL A 47 6.10 17.02 8.22
CA VAL A 47 7.23 16.48 8.97
C VAL A 47 7.68 17.50 9.98
N GLN A 48 7.79 17.10 11.25
CA GLN A 48 8.32 17.91 12.33
C GLN A 48 9.44 17.15 13.03
N LEU A 49 10.59 17.80 13.20
CA LEU A 49 11.65 17.32 14.09
C LEU A 49 11.25 17.64 15.54
N LEU A 50 11.30 16.65 16.41
CA LEU A 50 10.82 16.73 17.80
C LEU A 50 11.95 17.00 18.80
N ASN A 51 13.20 16.68 18.44
CA ASN A 51 14.36 16.92 19.28
C ASN A 51 15.51 17.56 18.48
N HIS A 52 16.26 18.45 19.14
CA HIS A 52 17.37 19.19 18.53
C HIS A 52 18.68 18.86 19.27
N GLY A 53 19.77 18.71 18.53
CA GLY A 53 21.12 18.53 19.10
C GLY A 53 21.47 17.11 19.54
N GLU A 54 20.55 16.16 19.43
CA GLU A 54 20.77 14.77 19.81
C GLU A 54 21.31 13.92 18.64
N PRO A 55 22.14 12.88 18.92
CA PRO A 55 22.58 11.94 17.89
C PRO A 55 21.43 11.16 17.24
N THR A 56 20.45 10.75 18.05
CA THR A 56 19.19 10.15 17.58
C THR A 56 18.19 11.25 17.26
N LYS A 57 17.57 11.22 16.09
CA LYS A 57 16.55 12.21 15.70
C LYS A 57 15.16 11.60 15.82
N GLN A 58 14.22 12.34 16.38
CA GLN A 58 12.83 11.95 16.50
C GLN A 58 11.99 12.84 15.60
N TYR A 59 11.19 12.25 14.72
CA TYR A 59 10.30 12.95 13.82
C TYR A 59 8.85 12.56 14.07
N ALA A 60 7.94 13.54 14.02
CA ALA A 60 6.54 13.29 13.74
C ALA A 60 6.32 13.45 12.23
N VAL A 61 5.90 12.38 11.57
CA VAL A 61 5.50 12.35 10.15
C VAL A 61 3.99 12.15 10.10
N ILE A 62 3.27 13.22 9.76
CA ILE A 62 1.81 13.27 9.82
C ILE A 62 1.25 13.25 8.41
N PHE A 63 0.39 12.28 8.15
CA PHE A 63 -0.33 12.15 6.89
C PHE A 63 -1.78 12.58 7.05
N TYR A 64 -2.36 13.08 5.97
CA TYR A 64 -3.74 13.52 5.93
C TYR A 64 -4.51 12.84 4.80
N GLN A 65 -5.82 13.06 4.80
CA GLN A 65 -6.70 12.60 3.72
C GLN A 65 -6.14 12.91 2.33
N GLY A 66 -6.02 11.86 1.50
CA GLY A 66 -5.48 11.91 0.15
C GLY A 66 -4.02 11.48 0.04
N ASP A 67 -3.32 11.29 1.16
CA ASP A 67 -1.96 10.75 1.17
C ASP A 67 -1.97 9.21 1.12
N GLU A 68 -1.02 8.64 0.39
CA GLU A 68 -0.64 7.24 0.49
C GLU A 68 0.62 7.15 1.39
N ALA A 69 0.43 6.64 2.61
CA ALA A 69 1.41 6.75 3.68
C ALA A 69 2.71 5.99 3.38
N PHE A 70 2.65 4.86 2.67
CA PHE A 70 3.85 4.06 2.41
C PHE A 70 4.81 4.77 1.43
N SER A 71 4.27 5.37 0.36
CA SER A 71 5.02 6.24 -0.55
C SER A 71 5.52 7.50 0.16
N GLY A 72 4.72 8.07 1.04
CA GLY A 72 5.11 9.21 1.84
C GLY A 72 6.30 8.94 2.77
N LEU A 73 6.30 7.81 3.47
CA LEU A 73 7.43 7.39 4.31
C LEU A 73 8.71 7.17 3.49
N LEU A 74 8.60 6.60 2.29
CA LEU A 74 9.74 6.48 1.39
C LEU A 74 10.30 7.86 0.99
N LYS A 75 9.42 8.78 0.58
CA LYS A 75 9.82 10.16 0.24
C LYS A 75 10.41 10.92 1.43
N PHE A 76 9.88 10.70 2.63
CA PHE A 76 10.48 11.21 3.87
C PHE A 76 11.90 10.65 4.03
N ALA A 77 12.10 9.33 3.90
CA ALA A 77 13.40 8.71 4.03
C ALA A 77 14.42 9.28 3.03
N GLU A 78 14.03 9.43 1.77
CA GLU A 78 14.86 10.00 0.71
C GLU A 78 15.21 11.46 0.98
N LYS A 79 14.21 12.30 1.30
CA LYS A 79 14.37 13.74 1.51
C LYS A 79 15.25 14.07 2.72
N TYR A 80 15.14 13.28 3.78
CA TYR A 80 15.88 13.51 5.03
C TYR A 80 17.13 12.63 5.13
N HIS A 81 17.47 11.89 4.07
CA HIS A 81 18.65 11.01 3.99
C HIS A 81 18.71 10.00 5.14
N ILE A 82 17.58 9.36 5.43
CA ILE A 82 17.45 8.38 6.51
C ILE A 82 18.12 7.07 6.09
N THR A 83 19.06 6.60 6.91
CA THR A 83 19.84 5.37 6.67
C THR A 83 19.53 4.26 7.66
N SER A 84 18.98 4.60 8.82
CA SER A 84 18.44 3.68 9.82
C SER A 84 17.35 4.38 10.60
N ALA A 85 16.16 3.79 10.66
CA ALA A 85 15.11 4.24 11.55
C ALA A 85 14.16 3.11 11.90
N HIS A 86 13.43 3.30 13.00
CA HIS A 86 12.27 2.51 13.36
C HIS A 86 11.12 3.44 13.72
N PHE A 87 9.89 2.95 13.56
CA PHE A 87 8.72 3.79 13.80
C PHE A 87 7.50 3.00 14.27
N THR A 88 6.59 3.74 14.89
CA THR A 88 5.24 3.28 15.23
C THR A 88 4.22 4.32 14.78
N ALA A 89 2.99 3.90 14.53
CA ALA A 89 1.90 4.81 14.20
C ALA A 89 0.52 4.32 14.64
N ILE A 90 -0.40 5.27 14.74
CA ILE A 90 -1.84 5.09 14.89
C ILE A 90 -2.57 6.09 13.97
N GLY A 91 -3.84 5.85 13.71
CA GLY A 91 -4.66 6.75 12.89
C GLY A 91 -5.77 5.99 12.18
N ALA A 92 -6.12 6.39 10.95
CA ALA A 92 -7.16 5.74 10.18
C ALA A 92 -6.93 5.85 8.66
N LEU A 93 -7.54 4.92 7.93
CA LEU A 93 -7.42 4.76 6.48
C LEU A 93 -8.81 4.65 5.84
N ASN A 94 -8.90 5.01 4.55
CA ASN A 94 -10.06 4.70 3.69
C ASN A 94 -9.71 3.61 2.65
N GLY A 95 -8.82 2.70 3.02
CA GLY A 95 -8.39 1.59 2.18
C GLY A 95 -6.90 1.30 2.34
N ALA A 96 -6.54 0.04 2.14
CA ALA A 96 -5.16 -0.42 2.15
C ALA A 96 -5.03 -1.71 1.34
N THR A 97 -3.81 -2.04 0.94
CA THR A 97 -3.47 -3.39 0.50
C THR A 97 -2.43 -3.93 1.46
N LEU A 98 -2.78 -4.99 2.18
CA LEU A 98 -1.85 -5.74 3.01
C LEU A 98 -1.35 -6.98 2.26
N GLY A 99 -0.32 -7.63 2.80
CA GLY A 99 0.33 -8.79 2.22
C GLY A 99 0.61 -9.87 3.26
N TRP A 100 0.45 -11.13 2.85
CA TRP A 100 1.00 -12.29 3.54
C TRP A 100 2.01 -12.95 2.62
N PHE A 101 3.24 -13.16 3.09
CA PHE A 101 4.27 -13.80 2.28
C PHE A 101 4.02 -15.31 2.21
N ASP A 102 3.86 -15.84 0.99
CA ASP A 102 3.78 -17.27 0.70
C ASP A 102 5.20 -17.81 0.44
N PRO A 103 5.77 -18.63 1.34
CA PRO A 103 7.14 -19.12 1.17
C PRO A 103 7.33 -20.07 -0.02
N GLN A 104 6.27 -20.76 -0.46
CA GLN A 104 6.36 -21.67 -1.61
C GLN A 104 6.44 -20.89 -2.92
N ARG A 105 5.69 -19.79 -2.99
CA ARG A 105 5.67 -18.91 -4.18
C ARG A 105 6.74 -17.83 -4.13
N LYS A 106 7.31 -17.54 -2.95
CA LYS A 106 8.17 -16.39 -2.67
C LYS A 106 7.52 -15.06 -3.06
N MET A 107 6.21 -14.93 -2.83
CA MET A 107 5.42 -13.77 -3.21
C MET A 107 4.43 -13.39 -2.11
N TYR A 108 4.03 -12.13 -2.05
CA TYR A 108 2.98 -11.68 -1.14
C TYR A 108 1.60 -11.94 -1.75
N LYS A 109 0.76 -12.71 -1.07
CA LYS A 109 -0.69 -12.75 -1.32
C LYS A 109 -1.30 -11.45 -0.83
N LYS A 110 -2.01 -10.74 -1.71
CA LYS A 110 -2.67 -9.46 -1.39
C LYS A 110 -3.90 -9.69 -0.52
N ILE A 111 -4.07 -8.81 0.45
CA ILE A 111 -5.18 -8.77 1.40
C ILE A 111 -5.80 -7.38 1.30
N PRO A 112 -6.83 -7.19 0.46
CA PRO A 112 -7.45 -5.88 0.28
C PRO A 112 -8.25 -5.47 1.52
N ILE A 113 -8.08 -4.22 1.94
CA ILE A 113 -8.85 -3.52 2.96
C ILE A 113 -9.61 -2.40 2.24
N GLN A 114 -10.94 -2.38 2.34
CA GLN A 114 -11.79 -1.43 1.60
C GLN A 114 -12.62 -0.59 2.57
N GLY A 115 -12.59 0.73 2.40
CA GLY A 115 -13.36 1.67 3.23
C GLY A 115 -12.66 2.04 4.53
N GLN A 116 -13.41 2.72 5.41
CA GLN A 116 -12.90 3.29 6.66
C GLN A 116 -12.47 2.22 7.67
N HIS A 117 -11.23 2.30 8.14
CA HIS A 117 -10.67 1.45 9.19
C HIS A 117 -9.78 2.25 10.12
N GLU A 118 -9.78 1.90 11.41
CA GLU A 118 -8.83 2.42 12.38
C GLU A 118 -7.50 1.66 12.26
N VAL A 119 -6.39 2.37 12.20
CA VAL A 119 -5.05 1.81 12.37
C VAL A 119 -4.77 1.71 13.86
N ILE A 120 -5.01 0.52 14.40
CA ILE A 120 -4.79 0.21 15.81
C ILE A 120 -3.29 0.27 16.13
N GLY A 121 -2.47 -0.19 15.20
CA GLY A 121 -1.02 -0.12 15.30
C GLY A 121 -0.36 -0.40 13.97
N MET A 122 0.65 0.41 13.66
CA MET A 122 1.57 0.21 12.56
C MET A 122 2.99 0.29 13.11
N SER A 123 3.88 -0.58 12.64
CA SER A 123 5.29 -0.57 13.03
C SER A 123 6.17 -0.94 11.87
N GLY A 124 7.38 -0.42 11.85
CA GLY A 124 8.31 -0.73 10.78
C GLY A 124 9.71 -0.16 10.99
N ASP A 125 10.54 -0.42 9.99
CA ASP A 125 11.92 0.04 9.88
C ASP A 125 12.21 0.71 8.54
N ILE A 126 13.28 1.48 8.53
CA ILE A 126 13.89 2.06 7.33
C ILE A 126 15.37 1.67 7.38
N ALA A 127 15.86 1.00 6.34
CA ALA A 127 17.26 0.62 6.19
C ALA A 127 17.70 0.76 4.73
N LEU A 128 18.99 0.65 4.46
CA LEU A 128 19.54 0.81 3.12
C LEU A 128 19.62 -0.52 2.36
N TYR A 129 19.18 -0.55 1.11
CA TYR A 129 19.49 -1.60 0.15
C TYR A 129 20.13 -0.96 -1.08
N GLN A 130 21.33 -1.40 -1.44
CA GLN A 130 22.10 -0.81 -2.56
C GLN A 130 22.19 0.72 -2.48
N GLY A 131 22.38 1.25 -1.26
CA GLY A 131 22.50 2.69 -1.00
C GLY A 131 21.19 3.48 -1.05
N LYS A 132 20.03 2.83 -1.24
CA LYS A 132 18.71 3.47 -1.25
C LYS A 132 17.89 3.08 -0.02
N PRO A 133 17.11 3.99 0.58
CA PRO A 133 16.24 3.65 1.69
C PRO A 133 15.13 2.69 1.24
N VAL A 134 14.84 1.70 2.07
CA VAL A 134 13.74 0.75 1.94
C VAL A 134 12.93 0.82 3.21
N VAL A 135 11.63 1.08 3.08
CA VAL A 135 10.67 1.08 4.19
C VAL A 135 10.06 -0.32 4.28
N HIS A 136 10.05 -0.91 5.47
CA HIS A 136 9.37 -2.17 5.74
C HIS A 136 8.36 -1.95 6.86
N THR A 137 7.09 -2.18 6.57
CA THR A 137 5.98 -1.84 7.47
C THR A 137 5.01 -2.99 7.63
N HIS A 138 4.56 -3.23 8.86
CA HIS A 138 3.43 -4.09 9.18
C HIS A 138 2.36 -3.28 9.91
N MET A 139 1.10 -3.67 9.77
CA MET A 139 -0.03 -2.95 10.33
C MET A 139 -1.15 -3.89 10.76
N VAL A 140 -1.87 -3.49 11.81
CA VAL A 140 -3.16 -4.04 12.23
C VAL A 140 -4.22 -2.94 12.11
N VAL A 141 -5.32 -3.27 11.45
CA VAL A 141 -6.48 -2.39 11.29
C VAL A 141 -7.72 -2.98 11.96
N GLY A 142 -8.55 -2.11 12.55
CA GLY A 142 -9.85 -2.43 13.12
C GLY A 142 -10.99 -2.05 12.17
N THR A 143 -11.95 -2.95 12.03
CA THR A 143 -13.22 -2.75 11.32
C THR A 143 -14.26 -2.08 12.23
N PRO A 144 -15.42 -1.64 11.68
CA PRO A 144 -16.49 -1.06 12.49
C PRO A 144 -17.08 -1.99 13.58
N ASP A 145 -16.97 -3.31 13.41
CA ASP A 145 -17.42 -4.30 14.41
C ASP A 145 -16.31 -4.69 15.41
N GLY A 146 -15.14 -4.05 15.33
CA GLY A 146 -14.00 -4.30 16.21
C GLY A 146 -13.16 -5.52 15.84
N THR A 147 -13.50 -6.24 14.77
CA THR A 147 -12.63 -7.30 14.25
C THR A 147 -11.36 -6.70 13.64
N THR A 148 -10.28 -7.48 13.65
CA THR A 148 -8.97 -6.99 13.22
C THR A 148 -8.46 -7.75 12.01
N ARG A 149 -7.76 -7.03 11.13
CA ARG A 149 -7.00 -7.61 10.01
C ARG A 149 -5.58 -7.04 10.05
N GLY A 150 -4.59 -7.82 9.64
CA GLY A 150 -3.21 -7.37 9.66
C GLY A 150 -2.32 -8.07 8.64
N GLY A 151 -1.14 -7.50 8.42
CA GLY A 151 -0.15 -8.03 7.47
C GLY A 151 0.94 -7.02 7.13
N HIS A 152 1.76 -7.39 6.15
CA HIS A 152 2.76 -6.52 5.53
C HIS A 152 2.06 -5.41 4.72
N VAL A 153 2.49 -4.16 4.82
CA VAL A 153 1.83 -3.05 4.10
C VAL A 153 2.39 -2.94 2.69
N LEU A 154 1.51 -3.03 1.69
CA LEU A 154 1.83 -2.79 0.28
C LEU A 154 1.34 -1.39 -0.18
N ALA A 155 0.25 -0.91 0.41
CA ALA A 155 -0.28 0.46 0.25
C ALA A 155 -1.22 0.81 1.41
N ALA A 156 -1.27 2.07 1.83
CA ALA A 156 -2.17 2.56 2.88
C ALA A 156 -2.66 3.99 2.58
N TYR A 157 -3.97 4.14 2.34
CA TYR A 157 -4.58 5.41 1.93
C TYR A 157 -5.24 6.11 3.13
N VAL A 158 -4.68 7.24 3.53
CA VAL A 158 -5.01 7.90 4.81
C VAL A 158 -6.37 8.60 4.76
N SER A 159 -7.14 8.45 5.85
CA SER A 159 -8.41 9.16 6.07
C SER A 159 -8.90 8.98 7.53
N PRO A 160 -9.00 10.04 8.37
CA PRO A 160 -8.59 11.40 8.09
C PRO A 160 -7.10 11.67 8.31
N THR A 161 -6.43 10.93 9.20
CA THR A 161 -5.03 11.17 9.59
C THR A 161 -4.31 9.87 9.93
N LEU A 162 -2.99 9.86 9.75
CA LEU A 162 -2.09 8.82 10.26
C LEU A 162 -0.87 9.52 10.88
N GLU A 163 -0.59 9.21 12.14
CA GLU A 163 0.44 9.88 12.93
C GLU A 163 1.60 8.92 13.18
N VAL A 164 2.71 9.13 12.46
CA VAL A 164 3.87 8.25 12.55
C VAL A 164 4.96 8.92 13.38
N MET A 165 5.39 8.24 14.43
CA MET A 165 6.53 8.64 15.26
C MET A 165 7.75 7.84 14.82
N VAL A 166 8.76 8.52 14.30
CA VAL A 166 9.97 7.93 13.73
C VAL A 166 11.17 8.27 14.58
N THR A 167 11.96 7.26 14.95
CA THR A 167 13.27 7.42 15.58
C THR A 167 14.34 7.02 14.57
N VAL A 168 15.26 7.94 14.29
CA VAL A 168 16.37 7.77 13.35
C VAL A 168 17.64 7.53 14.16
N ASP A 169 18.28 6.40 13.88
CA ASP A 169 19.50 5.97 14.54
C ASP A 169 20.74 6.55 13.84
N PRO A 170 21.83 6.85 14.57
CA PRO A 170 23.02 7.45 13.98
C PRO A 170 23.87 6.46 13.16
N VAL A 171 23.64 5.16 13.31
CA VAL A 171 24.37 4.10 12.62
C VAL A 171 23.49 3.54 11.51
N ALA A 172 24.02 3.50 10.29
CA ALA A 172 23.28 2.98 9.15
C ALA A 172 23.00 1.49 9.29
N MET A 173 21.78 1.08 8.93
CA MET A 173 21.36 -0.32 8.86
C MET A 173 21.35 -0.74 7.38
N GLN A 174 21.89 -1.92 7.10
CA GLN A 174 21.96 -2.45 5.73
C GLN A 174 20.98 -3.61 5.57
N LYS A 175 20.46 -3.75 4.35
CA LYS A 175 19.76 -4.93 3.91
C LYS A 175 20.54 -5.62 2.81
N ARG A 176 20.43 -6.95 2.76
CA ARG A 176 20.99 -7.83 1.73
C ARG A 176 19.87 -8.63 1.07
N PHE A 177 20.01 -8.88 -0.23
CA PHE A 177 19.15 -9.85 -0.91
C PHE A 177 19.45 -11.26 -0.43
N ASP A 178 18.40 -12.00 -0.08
CA ASP A 178 18.47 -13.39 0.31
C ASP A 178 17.92 -14.28 -0.82
N PRO A 179 18.77 -15.05 -1.53
CA PRO A 179 18.35 -15.88 -2.65
C PRO A 179 17.45 -17.06 -2.25
N ASP A 180 17.45 -17.43 -0.97
CA ASP A 180 16.61 -18.54 -0.49
C ASP A 180 15.14 -18.12 -0.40
N THR A 181 14.88 -16.84 -0.08
CA THR A 181 13.52 -16.30 0.09
C THR A 181 13.11 -15.28 -0.96
N ASP A 182 14.03 -14.79 -1.78
CA ASP A 182 13.87 -13.65 -2.70
C ASP A 182 13.50 -12.34 -1.98
N LEU A 183 13.78 -12.24 -0.67
CA LEU A 183 13.55 -11.06 0.14
C LEU A 183 14.80 -10.22 0.29
N THR A 184 14.59 -8.94 0.60
CA THR A 184 15.64 -8.02 1.04
C THR A 184 15.55 -7.90 2.55
N LEU A 185 16.50 -8.51 3.27
CA LEU A 185 16.48 -8.69 4.72
C LEU A 185 17.58 -7.85 5.39
N ILE A 186 17.37 -7.43 6.64
CA ILE A 186 18.39 -6.71 7.43
C ILE A 186 19.58 -7.64 7.71
N GLU A 187 20.80 -7.10 7.59
CA GLU A 187 22.08 -7.76 7.91
C GLU A 187 22.57 -7.48 9.33
#